data_AF-X0UCQ4-F1
#
_entry.id   AF-X0UCQ4-F1
#
_cell.length_a   1.000
_cell.length_b   1.000
_cell.length_c   1.000
_cell.angle_alpha   90.00
_cell.angle_beta   90.00
_cell.angle_gamma   90.00
#
_symmetry.space_group_name_H-M   'P 1'
#
loop_
_entity.id
_entity.type
_entity.pdbx_description
1 polymer ?
#
loop_
_entity_poly.entity_id
_entity_poly.type
_entity_poly.pdbx_seq_one_letter_code
_entity_poly.pdbx_strand_id
1 'polypeptide(L)'
;YATTLGVQFLLIEENAEEVLRLAEICKNLGLDNLQVKPYSQNPNSFNKMSIDYNKFLGLKDKLDAISTNNFKVFFRLKRIKTTMEGRDYDVCYGLPFFTVINEKGNVQPCILYYDKPEFAYGNLYEKSFPEIWEGEKRKEVLKKIRIRGCEDCRKGCRLDVINKYLHRLKNPLEHDNFI
;
A
#
# COMPACT_ATOMS: atom_id res chain seq x y z
N TYR A 1 20.24 -13.94 17.71
CA TYR A 1 18.97 -13.50 17.12
C TYR A 1 18.82 -14.14 15.76
N ALA A 2 17.65 -14.71 15.44
CA ALA A 2 17.37 -15.19 14.08
C ALA A 2 16.96 -14.00 13.21
N THR A 3 17.62 -13.82 12.07
CA THR A 3 17.32 -12.74 11.12
C THR A 3 16.44 -13.31 10.00
N THR A 4 15.30 -12.67 9.74
CA THR A 4 14.44 -13.01 8.60
C THR A 4 14.90 -12.28 7.35
N LEU A 5 15.19 -13.03 6.28
CA LEU A 5 15.53 -12.55 4.95
C LEU A 5 14.37 -12.82 3.98
N GLY A 6 13.94 -11.80 3.25
CA GLY A 6 12.86 -11.94 2.28
C GLY A 6 13.04 -11.09 1.04
N VAL A 7 12.44 -11.56 -0.06
CA VAL A 7 12.46 -10.88 -1.37
C VAL A 7 11.09 -10.31 -1.68
N GLN A 8 11.06 -9.13 -2.30
CA GLN A 8 9.85 -8.55 -2.85
C GLN A 8 9.95 -8.50 -4.37
N PHE A 9 8.93 -9.01 -5.04
CA PHE A 9 8.87 -9.07 -6.50
C PHE A 9 7.65 -8.31 -6.99
N LEU A 10 7.87 -7.35 -7.88
CA LEU A 10 6.83 -6.59 -8.55
C LEU A 10 6.41 -7.37 -9.80
N LEU A 11 5.21 -7.93 -9.79
CA LEU A 11 4.68 -8.70 -10.90
C LEU A 11 4.16 -7.78 -11.99
N ILE A 12 4.76 -7.88 -13.18
CA ILE A 12 4.37 -7.19 -14.41
C ILE A 12 4.35 -8.20 -15.56
N GLU A 13 3.84 -7.84 -16.73
CA GLU A 13 3.68 -8.80 -17.83
C GLU A 13 5.03 -9.34 -18.32
N GLU A 14 6.03 -8.47 -18.34
CA GLU A 14 7.38 -8.73 -18.83
C GLU A 14 8.17 -9.73 -17.98
N ASN A 15 7.79 -9.93 -16.72
CA ASN A 15 8.50 -10.82 -15.79
C ASN A 15 7.62 -11.93 -15.20
N ALA A 16 6.36 -12.03 -15.63
CA ALA A 16 5.40 -12.96 -15.03
C ALA A 16 5.81 -14.43 -15.18
N GLU A 17 6.46 -14.79 -16.28
CA GLU A 17 6.93 -16.15 -16.53
C GLU A 17 8.09 -16.57 -15.62
N GLU A 18 8.80 -15.60 -15.03
CA GLU A 18 9.99 -15.86 -14.20
C GLU A 18 9.64 -16.11 -12.72
N VAL A 19 8.44 -15.75 -12.27
CA VAL A 19 8.10 -15.70 -10.84
C VAL A 19 8.16 -17.07 -10.15
N LEU A 20 7.81 -18.16 -10.86
CA LEU A 20 7.91 -19.52 -10.33
C LEU A 20 9.36 -19.94 -10.16
N ARG A 21 10.22 -19.60 -11.13
CA ARG A 21 11.66 -19.85 -11.07
C ARG A 21 12.29 -19.07 -9.92
N LEU A 22 11.91 -17.80 -9.75
CA LEU A 22 12.36 -16.97 -8.64
C LEU A 22 11.98 -17.59 -7.28
N ALA A 23 10.75 -18.10 -7.14
CA ALA A 23 10.29 -18.73 -5.91
C ALA A 23 11.16 -19.94 -5.51
N GLU A 24 11.51 -20.80 -6.47
CA GLU A 24 12.43 -21.93 -6.20
C GLU A 24 13.86 -21.45 -5.89
N ILE A 25 14.36 -20.41 -6.56
CA ILE A 25 15.68 -19.82 -6.24
C ILE A 25 15.68 -19.31 -4.79
N CYS A 26 14.68 -18.52 -4.40
CA CYS A 26 14.57 -17.98 -3.04
C CYS A 26 14.54 -19.10 -1.98
N LYS A 27 13.77 -20.16 -2.25
CA LYS A 27 13.68 -21.34 -1.38
C LYS A 27 15.02 -22.04 -1.25
N ASN A 28 15.71 -22.30 -2.36
CA ASN A 28 16.98 -23.03 -2.37
C ASN A 28 18.13 -22.22 -1.72
N LEU A 29 18.06 -20.90 -1.76
CA LEU A 29 18.98 -20.01 -1.05
C LEU A 29 18.72 -19.95 0.47
N GLY A 30 17.66 -20.59 0.96
CA GLY A 30 17.31 -20.58 2.39
C GLY A 30 16.72 -19.26 2.88
N LEU A 31 16.07 -18.48 2.00
CA LEU A 31 15.33 -17.29 2.40
C LEU A 31 14.05 -17.69 3.15
N ASP A 32 13.52 -16.78 3.97
CA ASP A 32 12.29 -17.04 4.74
C ASP A 32 11.03 -16.77 3.92
N ASN A 33 11.06 -15.80 3.00
CA ASN A 33 9.88 -15.47 2.20
C ASN A 33 10.14 -14.79 0.85
N LEU A 34 9.19 -14.98 -0.06
CA LEU A 34 9.01 -14.21 -1.29
C LEU A 34 7.65 -13.52 -1.26
N GLN A 35 7.59 -12.23 -1.54
CA GLN A 35 6.36 -11.45 -1.62
C GLN A 35 6.13 -10.97 -3.05
N VAL A 36 5.15 -11.57 -3.72
CA VAL A 36 4.76 -11.18 -5.08
C VAL A 36 3.65 -10.13 -4.98
N LYS A 37 3.93 -8.93 -5.50
CA LYS A 37 3.09 -7.74 -5.35
C LYS A 37 2.62 -7.22 -6.71
N PRO A 38 1.39 -6.70 -6.81
CA PRO A 38 0.98 -5.99 -8.01
C PRO A 38 1.68 -4.64 -8.12
N TYR A 39 1.99 -4.26 -9.35
CA TYR A 39 2.11 -2.87 -9.77
C TYR A 39 0.85 -2.07 -9.47
N SER A 40 1.07 -0.82 -9.09
CA SER A 40 0.04 0.13 -8.76
C SER A 40 0.54 1.50 -9.18
N GLN A 41 -0.06 2.00 -10.25
CA GLN A 41 0.31 3.24 -10.92
C GLN A 41 0.27 4.42 -9.94
N ASN A 42 1.41 5.09 -9.74
CA ASN A 42 1.46 6.36 -9.04
C ASN A 42 0.92 7.46 -9.99
N PRO A 43 -0.03 8.32 -9.58
CA PRO A 43 -0.58 9.38 -10.42
C PRO A 43 0.48 10.37 -10.89
N ASN A 44 1.47 10.65 -10.03
CA ASN A 44 2.56 11.58 -10.31
C ASN A 44 3.70 10.94 -11.15
N SER A 45 3.63 9.65 -11.46
CA SER A 45 4.67 8.99 -12.26
C SER A 45 4.55 9.37 -13.74
N PHE A 46 5.69 9.68 -14.34
CA PHE A 46 5.86 9.86 -15.78
C PHE A 46 5.61 8.56 -16.55
N ASN A 47 6.07 7.42 -16.02
CA ASN A 47 5.76 6.11 -16.59
C ASN A 47 4.25 5.83 -16.43
N LYS A 48 3.63 5.36 -17.52
CA LYS A 48 2.25 4.88 -17.56
C LYS A 48 2.26 3.41 -17.92
N MET A 49 1.72 2.58 -17.02
CA MET A 49 1.59 1.15 -17.21
C MET A 49 0.26 0.69 -16.62
N SER A 50 -0.40 -0.23 -17.31
CA SER A 50 -1.60 -0.92 -16.83
C SER A 50 -1.41 -2.40 -17.07
N ILE A 51 -1.77 -3.21 -16.07
CA ILE A 51 -1.57 -4.66 -16.09
C ILE A 51 -2.91 -5.32 -15.84
N ASP A 52 -3.29 -6.24 -16.72
CA ASP A 52 -4.45 -7.09 -16.52
C ASP A 52 -4.08 -8.29 -15.65
N TYR A 53 -4.32 -8.16 -14.35
CA TYR A 53 -4.01 -9.22 -13.40
C TYR A 53 -4.89 -10.46 -13.51
N ASN A 54 -5.98 -10.44 -14.29
CA ASN A 54 -6.76 -11.65 -14.55
C ASN A 54 -5.88 -12.76 -15.16
N LYS A 55 -4.90 -12.36 -16.00
CA LYS A 55 -3.92 -13.25 -16.61
C LYS A 55 -3.07 -14.04 -15.59
N PHE A 56 -2.96 -13.54 -14.36
CA PHE A 56 -2.03 -14.05 -13.35
C PHE A 56 -2.72 -14.74 -12.17
N LEU A 57 -4.05 -14.83 -12.16
CA LEU A 57 -4.79 -15.44 -11.05
C LEU A 57 -4.41 -16.93 -10.85
N GLY A 58 -4.14 -17.65 -11.94
CA GLY A 58 -3.70 -19.05 -11.91
C GLY A 58 -2.30 -19.28 -11.33
N LEU A 59 -1.54 -18.23 -11.00
CA LEU A 59 -0.25 -18.36 -10.33
C LEU A 59 -0.38 -18.65 -8.83
N LYS A 60 -1.53 -18.35 -8.20
CA LYS A 60 -1.70 -18.49 -6.74
C LYS A 60 -1.38 -19.90 -6.27
N ASP A 61 -2.05 -20.91 -6.83
CA ASP A 61 -1.91 -22.29 -6.38
C ASP A 61 -0.51 -22.85 -6.68
N LYS A 62 0.07 -22.46 -7.81
CA LYS A 62 1.45 -22.83 -8.19
C LYS A 62 2.47 -22.25 -7.21
N LEU A 63 2.34 -20.99 -6.83
CA LEU A 63 3.23 -20.32 -5.87
C LEU A 63 3.05 -20.85 -4.44
N ASP A 64 1.81 -21.15 -4.04
CA ASP A 64 1.52 -21.75 -2.73
C ASP A 64 2.19 -23.12 -2.59
N ALA A 65 2.15 -23.94 -3.64
CA ALA A 65 2.75 -25.28 -3.65
C ALA A 65 4.27 -25.28 -3.41
N ILE A 66 4.96 -24.16 -3.68
CA ILE A 66 6.40 -24.01 -3.42
C ILE A 66 6.68 -23.70 -1.94
N SER A 67 5.70 -23.16 -1.22
CA SER A 67 5.85 -22.83 0.20
C SER A 67 6.08 -24.09 1.05
N THR A 68 6.93 -23.96 2.06
CA THR A 68 7.27 -25.02 3.02
C THR A 68 7.06 -24.53 4.44
N ASN A 69 7.51 -25.29 5.44
CA ASN A 69 7.53 -24.84 6.83
C ASN A 69 8.52 -23.70 7.06
N ASN A 70 9.63 -23.68 6.31
CA ASN A 70 10.74 -22.75 6.51
C ASN A 70 10.80 -21.63 5.45
N PHE A 71 9.96 -21.70 4.42
CA PHE A 71 9.88 -20.69 3.35
C PHE A 71 8.43 -20.43 2.98
N LYS A 72 8.01 -19.16 2.91
CA LYS A 72 6.64 -18.78 2.53
C LYS A 72 6.61 -17.89 1.28
N VAL A 73 5.74 -18.23 0.33
CA VAL A 73 5.42 -17.37 -0.81
C VAL A 73 4.11 -16.64 -0.55
N PHE A 74 4.17 -15.31 -0.53
CA PHE A 74 3.02 -14.44 -0.35
C PHE A 74 2.60 -13.84 -1.68
N PHE A 75 1.74 -14.53 -2.43
CA PHE A 75 1.03 -13.93 -3.56
C PHE A 75 -0.06 -13.00 -3.03
N ARG A 76 0.13 -11.68 -3.16
CA ARG A 76 -0.78 -10.67 -2.56
C ARG A 76 -2.09 -10.50 -3.35
N LEU A 77 -2.82 -11.60 -3.53
CA LEU A 77 -4.06 -11.67 -4.30
C LEU A 77 -5.11 -10.66 -3.83
N LYS A 78 -5.27 -10.46 -2.52
CA LYS A 78 -6.19 -9.43 -1.99
C LYS A 78 -5.85 -8.04 -2.53
N ARG A 79 -4.55 -7.69 -2.59
CA ARG A 79 -4.11 -6.41 -3.16
C ARG A 79 -4.31 -6.35 -4.67
N ILE A 80 -4.12 -7.45 -5.38
CA ILE A 80 -4.42 -7.55 -6.82
C ILE A 80 -5.89 -7.23 -7.07
N LYS A 81 -6.82 -7.90 -6.37
CA LYS A 81 -8.27 -7.68 -6.50
C LYS A 81 -8.65 -6.23 -6.21
N THR A 82 -8.14 -5.65 -5.13
CA THR A 82 -8.36 -4.23 -4.80
C THR A 82 -7.89 -3.28 -5.91
N THR A 83 -6.78 -3.58 -6.59
CA THR A 83 -6.32 -2.76 -7.72
C THR A 83 -7.27 -2.83 -8.91
N MET A 84 -8.00 -3.94 -9.08
CA MET A 84 -9.00 -4.12 -10.14
C MET A 84 -10.35 -3.48 -9.80
N GLU A 85 -10.90 -3.78 -8.61
CA GLU A 85 -12.22 -3.34 -8.13
C GLU A 85 -12.32 -1.83 -7.92
N GLY A 86 -11.20 -1.17 -7.59
CA GLY A 86 -11.19 0.26 -7.29
C GLY A 86 -11.56 0.57 -5.83
N ARG A 87 -12.09 1.78 -5.61
CA ARG A 87 -12.39 2.34 -4.29
C ARG A 87 -13.89 2.49 -4.09
N ASP A 88 -14.32 2.28 -2.87
CA ASP A 88 -15.69 2.39 -2.35
C ASP A 88 -15.78 3.48 -1.26
N TYR A 89 -14.82 4.41 -1.24
CA TYR A 89 -14.78 5.55 -0.32
C TYR A 89 -14.38 6.84 -1.07
N ASP A 90 -14.94 7.95 -0.62
CA ASP A 90 -14.82 9.28 -1.19
C ASP A 90 -13.64 10.08 -0.61
N VAL A 91 -13.29 9.84 0.65
CA VAL A 91 -12.21 10.53 1.37
C VAL A 91 -11.24 9.55 2.04
N CYS A 92 -10.02 10.01 2.32
CA CYS A 92 -8.99 9.18 2.94
C CYS A 92 -9.12 9.20 4.46
N TYR A 93 -9.88 8.26 5.01
CA TYR A 93 -10.09 8.13 6.46
C TYR A 93 -8.84 7.71 7.24
N GLY A 94 -7.81 7.17 6.57
CA GLY A 94 -6.61 6.62 7.21
C GLY A 94 -5.51 7.65 7.54
N LEU A 95 -5.53 8.85 6.95
CA LEU A 95 -4.50 9.88 7.20
C LEU A 95 -4.39 10.36 8.65
N PRO A 96 -5.45 10.38 9.48
CA PRO A 96 -5.32 10.60 10.90
C PRO A 96 -4.40 9.60 11.63
N PHE A 97 -4.12 8.44 11.04
CA PHE A 97 -3.35 7.34 11.65
C PHE A 97 -2.08 6.98 10.86
N PHE A 98 -1.71 7.78 9.85
CA PHE A 98 -0.60 7.48 8.96
C PHE A 98 0.14 8.73 8.54
N THR A 99 1.46 8.60 8.38
CA THR A 99 2.31 9.64 7.82
C THR A 99 3.54 9.01 7.17
N VAL A 100 4.23 9.81 6.37
CA VAL A 100 5.53 9.47 5.81
C VAL A 100 6.50 10.56 6.26
N ILE A 101 7.68 10.15 6.68
CA ILE A 101 8.80 11.04 6.96
C ILE A 101 9.80 10.85 5.82
N ASN A 102 10.19 11.93 5.16
CA ASN A 102 11.20 11.87 4.11
C ASN A 102 12.62 12.15 4.63
N GLU A 103 13.61 11.98 3.76
CA GLU A 103 15.04 12.16 4.06
C GLU A 103 15.40 13.58 4.51
N LYS A 104 14.58 14.57 4.14
CA LYS A 104 14.74 15.96 4.56
C LYS A 104 14.07 16.24 5.92
N GLY A 105 13.56 15.22 6.60
CA GLY A 105 12.88 15.36 7.90
C GLY A 105 11.43 15.85 7.80
N ASN A 106 10.87 16.04 6.60
CA ASN A 106 9.49 16.51 6.46
C ASN A 106 8.51 15.41 6.83
N VAL A 107 7.58 15.74 7.72
CA VAL A 107 6.44 14.90 8.08
C VAL A 107 5.28 15.22 7.14
N GLN A 108 4.80 14.25 6.38
CA GLN A 108 3.85 14.45 5.29
C GLN A 108 2.70 13.42 5.31
N PRO A 109 1.53 13.73 4.70
CA PRO A 109 0.38 12.83 4.69
C PRO A 109 0.66 11.49 4.01
N CYS A 110 1.19 11.51 2.79
CA CYS A 110 1.51 10.33 2.01
C CYS A 110 2.43 10.68 0.83
N ILE A 111 2.95 9.66 0.14
CA ILE A 111 3.90 9.81 -0.96
C ILE A 111 3.35 10.59 -2.18
N LEU A 112 2.02 10.76 -2.31
CA LEU A 112 1.43 11.59 -3.36
C LEU A 112 1.79 13.07 -3.21
N TYR A 113 2.14 13.47 -1.99
CA TYR A 113 2.48 14.84 -1.61
C TYR A 113 3.97 15.01 -1.33
N TYR A 114 4.80 14.06 -1.74
CA TYR A 114 6.23 14.03 -1.44
C TYR A 114 6.94 15.33 -1.84
N ASP A 115 6.74 15.77 -3.08
CA ASP A 115 7.31 17.01 -3.63
C ASP A 115 6.40 18.23 -3.47
N LYS A 116 5.47 18.22 -2.50
CA LYS A 116 4.49 19.30 -2.29
C LYS A 116 4.64 19.90 -0.88
N PRO A 117 5.57 20.85 -0.69
CA PRO A 117 5.87 21.42 0.63
C PRO A 117 4.65 22.01 1.33
N GLU A 118 3.66 22.50 0.56
CA GLU A 118 2.41 23.06 1.09
C GLU A 118 1.54 22.03 1.84
N PHE A 119 1.78 20.73 1.62
CA PHE A 119 1.15 19.61 2.32
C PHE A 119 2.02 19.02 3.44
N ALA A 120 3.23 19.54 3.70
CA ALA A 120 4.00 19.13 4.87
C ALA A 120 3.31 19.59 6.17
N TYR A 121 3.28 18.69 7.15
CA TYR A 121 2.81 19.00 8.51
C TYR A 121 3.84 19.82 9.29
N GLY A 122 5.13 19.56 9.03
CA GLY A 122 6.28 20.21 9.66
C GLY A 122 7.57 19.45 9.36
N ASN A 123 8.68 19.87 9.97
CA ASN A 123 10.00 19.26 9.78
C ASN A 123 10.63 18.85 11.12
N LEU A 124 11.14 17.63 11.21
CA LEU A 124 11.74 17.06 12.42
C LEU A 124 13.06 17.70 12.83
N TYR A 125 13.70 18.45 11.94
CA TYR A 125 14.88 19.26 12.29
C TYR A 125 14.51 20.59 12.97
N GLU A 126 13.23 20.97 12.96
CA GLU A 126 12.73 22.23 13.53
C GLU A 126 11.85 22.03 14.77
N LYS A 127 11.04 20.95 14.78
CA LYS A 127 10.06 20.66 15.84
C LYS A 127 10.03 19.17 16.15
N SER A 128 9.63 18.82 17.37
CA SER A 128 9.41 17.42 17.74
C SER A 128 8.22 16.82 16.99
N PHE A 129 8.20 15.49 16.85
CA PHE A 129 7.08 14.81 16.20
C PHE A 129 5.71 15.12 16.85
N PRO A 130 5.54 15.11 18.20
CA PRO A 130 4.27 15.47 18.82
C PRO A 130 3.80 16.89 18.48
N GLU A 131 4.70 17.89 18.51
CA GLU A 131 4.37 19.27 18.15
C GLU A 131 3.88 19.38 16.69
N ILE A 132 4.48 18.63 15.78
CA ILE A 132 4.07 18.57 14.38
C ILE A 132 2.73 17.83 14.22
N TRP A 133 2.56 16.71 14.92
CA TRP A 133 1.42 15.81 14.78
C TRP A 133 0.14 16.38 15.40
N GLU A 134 0.26 17.12 16.50
CA GLU A 134 -0.87 17.75 17.19
C GLU A 134 -1.11 19.19 16.70
N GLY A 135 -0.16 19.75 15.95
CA GLY A 135 -0.18 21.13 15.47
C GLY A 135 -1.28 21.44 14.43
N GLU A 136 -1.64 22.73 14.37
CA GLU A 136 -2.69 23.25 13.49
C GLU A 136 -2.42 23.00 12.00
N LYS A 137 -1.16 23.07 11.58
CA LYS A 137 -0.77 22.85 10.18
C LYS A 137 -1.24 21.48 9.67
N ARG A 138 -1.13 20.42 10.49
CA ARG A 138 -1.63 19.09 10.12
C ARG A 138 -3.14 19.09 9.96
N LYS A 139 -3.89 19.73 10.86
CA LYS A 139 -5.36 19.82 10.78
C LYS A 139 -5.80 20.52 9.50
N GLU A 140 -5.14 21.62 9.14
CA GLU A 140 -5.40 22.34 7.88
C GLU A 140 -5.14 21.47 6.65
N VAL A 141 -4.00 20.79 6.60
CA VAL A 141 -3.64 19.93 5.47
C VAL A 141 -4.62 18.76 5.35
N LEU A 142 -4.99 18.11 6.47
CA LEU A 142 -5.99 17.04 6.46
C LEU A 142 -7.35 17.54 5.95
N LYS A 143 -7.78 18.74 6.35
CA LYS A 143 -9.00 19.37 5.84
C LYS A 143 -8.92 19.60 4.33
N LYS A 144 -7.80 20.14 3.82
CA LYS A 144 -7.58 20.35 2.38
C LYS A 144 -7.65 19.04 1.60
N ILE A 145 -7.00 17.99 2.08
CA ILE A 145 -7.03 16.67 1.43
C ILE A 145 -8.44 16.07 1.47
N ARG A 146 -9.15 16.22 2.59
CA ARG A 146 -10.52 15.72 2.72
C ARG A 146 -11.48 16.40 1.74
N ILE A 147 -11.37 17.72 1.56
CA ILE A 147 -12.18 18.47 0.59
C ILE A 147 -11.88 18.02 -0.85
N ARG A 148 -10.59 17.77 -1.16
CA ARG A 148 -10.19 17.25 -2.48
C ARG A 148 -10.74 15.85 -2.77
N GLY A 149 -10.96 15.03 -1.73
CA GLY A 149 -11.39 13.64 -1.89
C GLY A 149 -10.29 12.72 -2.42
N CYS A 150 -10.69 11.51 -2.84
CA CYS A 150 -9.80 10.43 -3.23
C CYS A 150 -9.91 10.01 -4.70
N GLU A 151 -10.58 10.78 -5.54
CA GLU A 151 -10.80 10.43 -6.95
C GLU A 151 -9.46 10.21 -7.68
N ASP A 152 -8.53 11.16 -7.57
CA ASP A 152 -7.21 11.12 -8.23
C ASP A 152 -6.19 10.14 -7.60
N CYS A 153 -6.55 9.42 -6.54
CA CYS A 153 -5.57 8.56 -5.85
C CYS A 153 -5.21 7.31 -6.65
N ARG A 154 -4.07 6.66 -6.36
CA ARG A 154 -3.74 5.35 -6.95
C ARG A 154 -4.64 4.22 -6.47
N LYS A 155 -5.09 3.34 -7.39
CA LYS A 155 -5.71 2.05 -7.01
C LYS A 155 -4.70 1.19 -6.25
N GLY A 156 -5.12 0.37 -5.29
CA GLY A 156 -4.20 -0.44 -4.49
C GLY A 156 -3.30 0.36 -3.52
N CYS A 157 -3.76 1.52 -3.06
CA CYS A 157 -3.06 2.34 -2.06
C CYS A 157 -2.79 1.57 -0.76
N ARG A 158 -1.67 1.85 -0.06
CA ARG A 158 -1.38 1.24 1.25
C ARG A 158 -2.53 1.42 2.24
N LEU A 159 -3.12 2.61 2.27
CA LEU A 159 -4.21 2.97 3.17
C LEU A 159 -5.57 2.41 2.78
N ASP A 160 -5.68 1.76 1.61
CA ASP A 160 -6.96 1.31 1.09
C ASP A 160 -7.74 0.42 2.08
N VAL A 161 -7.10 -0.61 2.63
CA VAL A 161 -7.73 -1.52 3.61
C VAL A 161 -8.24 -0.78 4.85
N ILE A 162 -7.47 0.18 5.36
CA ILE A 162 -7.86 0.99 6.52
C ILE A 162 -9.01 1.92 6.13
N ASN A 163 -8.95 2.52 4.95
CA ASN A 163 -10.01 3.39 4.45
C ASN A 163 -11.33 2.64 4.28
N LYS A 164 -11.32 1.44 3.69
CA LYS A 164 -12.53 0.61 3.54
C LYS A 164 -13.14 0.29 4.90
N TYR A 165 -12.30 -0.12 5.86
CA TYR A 165 -12.76 -0.40 7.22
C TYR A 165 -13.34 0.83 7.92
N LEU A 166 -12.65 1.96 7.89
CA LEU A 166 -13.13 3.21 8.52
C LEU A 166 -14.35 3.79 7.80
N HIS A 167 -14.45 3.63 6.48
CA HIS A 167 -15.61 4.00 5.70
C HIS A 167 -16.83 3.17 6.12
N ARG A 168 -16.66 1.85 6.28
CA ARG A 168 -17.68 0.94 6.81
C ARG A 168 -18.16 1.36 8.20
N LEU A 169 -17.23 1.71 9.11
CA LEU A 169 -17.58 2.19 10.45
C LEU A 169 -18.34 3.53 10.43
N LYS A 170 -18.01 4.41 9.48
CA LYS A 170 -18.70 5.69 9.27
C LYS A 170 -20.07 5.54 8.62
N ASN A 171 -20.24 4.49 7.81
CA ASN A 171 -21.44 4.20 7.03
C ASN A 171 -21.86 2.75 7.27
N PRO A 172 -22.40 2.42 8.46
CA PRO A 172 -22.87 1.07 8.77
C PRO A 172 -24.06 0.68 7.88
N LEU A 173 -24.22 -0.61 7.57
CA LEU A 173 -25.44 -1.12 6.92
C LEU A 173 -26.39 -1.58 8.02
N GLU A 174 -27.66 -1.73 7.65
CA GLU A 174 -28.63 -2.43 8.48
C GLU A 174 -28.07 -3.80 8.87
N HIS A 175 -28.19 -4.12 10.16
CA HIS A 175 -27.76 -5.38 10.77
C HIS A 175 -26.25 -5.65 10.94
N ASP A 176 -25.36 -4.67 10.81
CA ASP A 176 -23.91 -4.87 11.12
C ASP A 176 -23.64 -5.40 12.55
N ASN A 177 -24.55 -5.15 13.48
CA ASN A 177 -24.45 -5.56 14.88
C ASN A 177 -25.15 -6.91 15.19
N PHE A 178 -25.80 -7.52 14.20
CA PHE A 178 -26.41 -8.84 14.36
C PHE A 178 -25.44 -9.88 13.81
N ILE A 179 -24.70 -10.52 14.72
CA ILE A 179 -23.88 -11.72 14.48
C ILE A 179 -24.79 -12.94 14.59
#